data_AF-A0A920MP80-F1
#
_entry.id   AF-A0A920MP80-F1
#
_cell.length_a   1.000
_cell.length_b   1.000
_cell.length_c   1.000
_cell.angle_alpha   90.00
_cell.angle_beta   90.00
_cell.angle_gamma   90.00
#
_symmetry.space_group_name_H-M   'P 1'
#
loop_
_entity.id
_entity.type
_entity.pdbx_description
1 polymer ?
#
loop_
_entity_poly.entity_id
_entity_poly.type
_entity_poly.pdbx_seq_one_letter_code
_entity_poly.pdbx_strand_id
1 'polypeptide(L)'
;MTLMKMVSPDLFVANDTDANGFYLNRGDGTFKIFSGPSGLSTTDGSMGIALGDINMDGLTDLVYTNYAAEVNTLAYLIDNNIPMME
;
A
#
# COMPACT_ATOMS: atom_id res chain seq x y z
N MET A 1 -30.03 3.30 -2.46
CA MET A 1 -29.24 2.97 -1.25
C MET A 1 -27.97 2.31 -1.74
N THR A 2 -26.95 3.12 -2.00
CA THR A 2 -25.67 2.62 -2.54
C THR A 2 -25.02 1.79 -1.45
N LEU A 3 -24.78 0.51 -1.73
CA LEU A 3 -24.06 -0.39 -0.85
C LEU A 3 -22.70 0.28 -0.57
N MET A 4 -22.49 0.74 0.66
CA MET A 4 -21.13 1.05 1.13
C MET A 4 -20.36 -0.25 0.95
N LYS A 5 -19.54 -0.32 -0.09
CA LYS A 5 -18.59 -1.42 -0.28
C LYS A 5 -17.72 -1.39 0.97
N MET A 6 -17.88 -2.40 1.83
CA MET A 6 -17.02 -2.55 3.01
C MET A 6 -15.58 -2.55 2.51
N VAL A 7 -14.83 -1.51 2.89
CA VAL A 7 -13.43 -1.37 2.51
C VAL A 7 -12.70 -2.51 3.20
N SER A 8 -12.36 -3.55 2.43
CA SER A 8 -11.62 -4.68 2.94
C SER A 8 -10.16 -4.26 3.05
N PRO A 9 -9.45 -4.57 4.14
CA PRO A 9 -8.07 -4.12 4.31
C PRO A 9 -7.15 -4.79 3.29
N ASP A 10 -6.34 -3.98 2.61
CA ASP A 10 -5.26 -4.43 1.73
C ASP A 10 -4.04 -4.89 2.55
N LEU A 11 -3.05 -5.49 1.87
CA LEU A 11 -1.83 -5.97 2.49
C LEU A 11 -0.59 -5.32 1.85
N PHE A 12 0.26 -4.72 2.66
CA PHE A 12 1.61 -4.31 2.30
C PHE A 12 2.63 -5.20 2.99
N VAL A 13 3.63 -5.66 2.25
CA VAL A 13 4.72 -6.52 2.73
C VAL A 13 6.03 -5.78 2.48
N ALA A 14 6.67 -5.36 3.58
CA ALA A 14 8.05 -4.88 3.57
C ALA A 14 9.01 -6.07 3.51
N ASN A 15 9.99 -5.99 2.63
CA ASN A 15 11.02 -7.00 2.44
C ASN A 15 12.41 -6.41 2.66
N ASP A 16 13.34 -7.24 3.12
CA ASP A 16 14.74 -6.87 3.38
C ASP A 16 15.63 -7.08 2.15
N THR A 17 15.36 -8.14 1.37
CA THR A 17 16.22 -8.56 0.24
C THR A 17 15.49 -8.67 -1.09
N ASP A 18 14.19 -8.38 -1.11
CA ASP A 18 13.30 -8.50 -2.27
C ASP A 18 12.46 -7.23 -2.42
N ALA A 19 11.78 -7.10 -3.55
CA ALA A 19 10.87 -5.98 -3.74
C ALA A 19 9.70 -6.03 -2.74
N ASN A 20 9.32 -4.88 -2.18
CA ASN A 20 8.10 -4.80 -1.37
C ASN A 20 6.86 -5.17 -2.21
N GLY A 21 5.91 -5.86 -1.57
CA GLY A 21 4.66 -6.29 -2.17
C GLY A 21 3.47 -5.46 -1.69
N PHE A 22 2.59 -5.07 -2.62
CA PHE A 22 1.30 -4.48 -2.29
C PHE A 22 0.19 -5.32 -2.91
N TYR A 23 -0.79 -5.72 -2.10
CA TYR A 23 -1.80 -6.70 -2.45
C TYR A 23 -3.19 -6.16 -2.12
N LEU A 24 -4.00 -5.95 -3.16
CA LEU A 24 -5.36 -5.47 -3.07
C LEU A 24 -6.32 -6.60 -2.68
N ASN A 25 -7.11 -6.38 -1.64
CA ASN A 25 -8.09 -7.33 -1.13
C ASN A 25 -9.34 -7.34 -2.00
N ARG A 26 -9.78 -8.53 -2.42
CA ARG A 26 -10.99 -8.70 -3.24
C ARG A 26 -12.27 -8.88 -2.42
N GLY A 27 -12.17 -8.99 -1.10
CA GLY A 27 -13.29 -9.17 -0.17
C GLY A 27 -13.79 -10.61 -0.06
N ASP A 28 -13.17 -11.56 -0.76
CA ASP A 28 -13.51 -12.99 -0.78
C ASP A 28 -12.41 -13.89 -0.17
N GLY A 29 -11.46 -13.28 0.55
CA GLY A 29 -10.29 -13.96 1.09
C GLY A 29 -9.14 -14.12 0.08
N THR A 30 -9.29 -13.60 -1.14
CA THR A 30 -8.22 -13.57 -2.15
C THR A 30 -7.68 -12.16 -2.36
N PHE A 31 -6.46 -12.09 -2.91
CA PHE A 31 -5.74 -10.84 -3.14
C PHE A 31 -5.22 -10.74 -4.58
N LYS A 32 -5.13 -9.51 -5.09
CA LYS A 32 -4.49 -9.17 -6.37
C LYS A 32 -3.22 -8.36 -6.11
N ILE A 33 -2.11 -8.70 -6.75
CA ILE A 33 -0.91 -7.86 -6.70
C ILE A 33 -1.20 -6.51 -7.35
N PHE A 34 -0.89 -5.42 -6.66
CA PHE A 34 -0.87 -4.09 -7.23
C PHE A 34 0.39 -3.93 -8.09
N SER A 35 0.20 -3.55 -9.36
CA SER A 35 1.29 -3.40 -10.34
C SER A 35 1.31 -2.00 -10.98
N GLY A 36 0.60 -1.04 -10.39
CA GLY A 36 0.58 0.34 -10.87
C GLY A 36 1.81 1.14 -10.44
N PRO A 37 1.97 2.39 -10.92
CA PRO A 37 3.00 3.28 -10.43
C PRO A 37 2.69 3.70 -8.99
N SER A 38 3.45 3.18 -8.04
CA SER A 38 3.30 3.55 -6.62
C SER A 38 4.61 3.93 -5.93
N GLY A 39 5.77 3.62 -6.55
CA GLY A 39 7.06 3.75 -5.86
C GLY A 39 7.21 2.82 -4.65
N LEU A 40 6.30 1.84 -4.48
CA LEU A 40 6.29 0.94 -3.33
C LEU A 40 7.21 -0.25 -3.53
N SER A 41 7.30 -0.79 -4.76
CA SER A 41 8.14 -1.96 -5.07
C SER A 41 9.61 -1.58 -5.28
N THR A 42 10.24 -1.09 -4.22
CA THR A 42 11.69 -0.90 -4.11
C THR A 42 12.35 -2.16 -3.56
N THR A 43 13.62 -2.37 -3.89
CA THR A 43 14.45 -3.50 -3.39
C THR A 43 15.40 -3.06 -2.27
N ASP A 44 15.20 -1.85 -1.75
CA ASP A 44 15.91 -1.37 -0.55
C ASP A 44 15.36 -2.13 0.67
N GLY A 45 16.21 -2.41 1.66
CA GLY A 45 15.85 -3.20 2.83
C GLY A 45 14.89 -2.46 3.74
N SER A 46 13.59 -2.73 3.61
CA SER A 46 12.55 -2.02 4.36
C SER A 46 12.50 -2.49 5.83
N MET A 47 12.70 -1.55 6.76
CA MET A 47 12.90 -1.82 8.19
C MET A 47 11.79 -1.26 9.11
N GLY A 48 10.98 -0.33 8.62
CA GLY A 48 9.93 0.31 9.42
C GLY A 48 8.72 0.68 8.58
N ILE A 49 7.53 0.59 9.17
CA ILE A 49 6.25 0.94 8.56
C ILE A 49 5.45 1.81 9.53
N ALA A 50 4.82 2.86 9.02
CA ALA A 50 3.80 3.63 9.72
C ALA A 50 2.58 3.88 8.81
N LEU A 51 1.39 3.95 9.41
CA LEU A 51 0.12 4.21 8.74
C LEU A 51 -0.55 5.44 9.35
N GLY A 52 -1.20 6.24 8.52
CA GLY A 52 -1.97 7.41 8.95
C GLY A 52 -2.55 8.18 7.77
N ASP A 53 -3.49 9.08 8.01
CA ASP A 53 -4.01 10.01 6.98
C ASP A 53 -3.15 11.29 7.01
N ILE A 54 -2.08 11.31 6.21
CA ILE A 54 -1.03 12.34 6.27
C ILE A 54 -1.45 13.57 5.48
N ASN A 55 -2.17 13.36 4.37
CA ASN A 55 -2.63 14.42 3.48
C ASN A 55 -4.05 14.93 3.79
N MET A 56 -4.75 14.33 4.77
CA MET A 56 -6.11 14.65 5.19
C MET A 56 -7.18 14.40 4.11
N ASP A 57 -6.98 13.42 3.24
CA ASP A 57 -7.96 13.04 2.21
C ASP A 57 -8.99 12.00 2.69
N GLY A 58 -8.87 11.55 3.94
CA GLY A 58 -9.73 10.55 4.55
C GLY A 58 -9.38 9.11 4.18
N LEU A 59 -8.26 8.89 3.48
CA LEU A 59 -7.68 7.60 3.17
C LEU A 59 -6.47 7.33 4.08
N THR A 60 -6.11 6.06 4.21
CA THR A 60 -4.90 5.68 4.95
C THR A 60 -3.70 5.72 4.01
N ASP A 61 -2.71 6.54 4.34
CA ASP A 61 -1.38 6.60 3.72
C ASP A 61 -0.38 5.63 4.38
N LEU A 62 0.71 5.35 3.67
CA LEU A 62 1.79 4.46 4.09
C LEU A 62 3.15 5.17 4.04
N VAL A 63 3.89 5.13 5.15
CA VAL A 63 5.31 5.51 5.17
C VAL A 63 6.13 4.28 5.46
N TYR A 64 7.23 4.10 4.73
CA TYR A 64 8.22 3.09 5.08
C TYR A 64 9.65 3.64 5.06
N THR A 65 10.46 3.10 5.95
CA THR A 65 11.88 3.43 6.06
C THR A 65 12.72 2.24 5.65
N ASN A 66 13.84 2.52 4.99
CA ASN A 66 14.79 1.52 4.53
C ASN A 66 16.02 1.46 5.44
N TYR A 67 16.93 0.53 5.17
CA TYR A 67 18.13 0.33 5.95
C TYR A 67 19.09 1.53 5.84
N ALA A 68 20.08 1.59 6.72
CA ALA A 68 21.02 2.71 6.76
C ALA A 68 21.71 2.93 5.40
N ALA A 69 21.75 4.19 4.97
CA ALA A 69 22.26 4.65 3.67
C ALA A 69 21.40 4.29 2.44
N GLU A 70 20.17 3.80 2.64
CA GLU A 70 19.15 3.64 1.59
C GLU A 70 18.11 4.77 1.65
N VAL A 71 17.32 4.93 0.59
CA VAL A 71 16.39 6.05 0.46
C VAL A 71 15.09 5.71 1.17
N ASN A 72 14.75 6.41 2.25
CA ASN A 72 13.41 6.29 2.85
C ASN A 72 12.34 6.77 1.87
N THR A 73 11.20 6.08 1.85
CA THR A 73 10.12 6.40 0.91
C THR A 73 8.86 6.80 1.68
N LEU A 74 8.36 7.99 1.33
CA LEU A 74 7.01 8.41 1.68
C LEU A 74 6.10 8.10 0.50
N ALA A 75 5.09 7.25 0.72
CA ALA A 75 4.12 6.89 -0.32
C ALA A 75 2.72 7.35 0.08
N TYR A 76 2.18 8.29 -0.67
CA TYR A 76 0.77 8.67 -0.55
C TYR A 76 -0.07 7.64 -1.28
N LEU A 77 -1.06 7.07 -0.60
CA LEU A 77 -1.98 6.14 -1.25
C LEU A 77 -3.06 6.98 -1.93
N ILE A 78 -2.85 7.26 -3.22
CA ILE A 78 -3.85 7.96 -4.04
C ILE A 78 -4.96 6.95 -4.35
N ASP A 79 -6.00 6.97 -3.52
CA ASP A 79 -7.26 6.24 -3.70
C ASP A 79 -7.16 4.70 -3.69
N ASN A 80 -7.32 4.07 -2.52
CA ASN A 80 -7.57 2.61 -2.42
C ASN A 80 -8.98 2.21 -2.89
N ASN A 81 -9.81 3.18 -3.28
CA ASN A 81 -11.17 2.98 -3.74
C ASN A 81 -11.26 2.95 -5.27
N ILE A 82 -10.14 2.75 -5.99
CA ILE A 82 -10.15 2.44 -7.43
C ILE A 82 -11.21 1.35 -7.63
N PRO A 83 -12.34 1.67 -8.29
CA PRO A 83 -13.32 0.66 -8.60
C PRO A 83 -12.58 -0.36 -9.43
N MET A 84 -12.64 -1.63 -9.01
CA MET A 84 -12.24 -2.74 -9.86
C MET A 84 -13.02 -2.54 -11.17
N MET A 85 -12.38 -1.98 -12.20
CA MET A 85 -12.96 -1.95 -13.53
C MET A 85 -13.13 -3.41 -13.90
N GLU A 86 -14.38 -3.81 -14.14
CA GLU A 86 -14.69 -5.09 -14.78
C GLU A 86 -14.02 -5.18 -16.16
#